data_AF-A0A8T4NUR1-F1
#
_entry.id   AF-A0A8T4NUR1-F1
#
_cell.length_a   1.000
_cell.length_b   1.000
_cell.length_c   1.000
_cell.angle_alpha   90.00
_cell.angle_beta   90.00
_cell.angle_gamma   90.00
#
_symmetry.space_group_name_H-M   'P 1'
#
loop_
_entity.id
_entity.type
_entity.pdbx_description
1 polymer ?
#
loop_
_entity_poly.entity_id
_entity_poly.type
_entity_poly.pdbx_seq_one_letter_code
_entity_poly.pdbx_strand_id
1 'polypeptide(L)'
;MLHAAYCSEIKDEPEFQNVREIMRNRWLWIFNQNLWTDKGLYVIEDQKIKGLSEKLTISNLEKKLSGGTKIKGTNVRISKEGKIRFAPNDSDTYLLGEQTADQLKINDILIAQYLKEGAEKLGEIAAQFKNNSFVYGLDISEGQNPELRVS
;
A
#
# COMPACT_ATOMS: atom_id res chain seq x y z
N MET A 1 -2.57 -11.67 -9.32
CA MET A 1 -2.69 -11.36 -10.77
C MET A 1 -1.39 -10.78 -11.32
N LEU A 2 -0.93 -9.61 -10.85
CA LEU A 2 0.37 -9.03 -11.23
C LEU A 2 1.54 -10.00 -11.05
N HIS A 3 1.69 -10.57 -9.85
CA HIS A 3 2.77 -11.50 -9.55
C HIS A 3 2.77 -12.71 -10.49
N ALA A 4 1.62 -13.33 -10.72
CA ALA A 4 1.49 -14.42 -11.68
C ALA A 4 1.94 -13.99 -13.09
N ALA A 5 1.52 -12.82 -13.58
CA ALA A 5 1.86 -12.37 -14.93
C ALA A 5 3.37 -12.11 -15.17
N TYR A 6 4.15 -11.88 -14.11
CA TYR A 6 5.56 -11.50 -14.19
C TYR A 6 6.53 -12.52 -13.57
N CYS A 7 6.08 -13.36 -12.64
CA CYS A 7 6.93 -14.24 -11.83
C CYS A 7 6.54 -15.72 -11.88
N SER A 8 5.48 -16.12 -12.60
CA SER A 8 5.13 -17.54 -12.76
C SER A 8 6.03 -18.28 -13.76
N GLU A 9 6.06 -19.61 -13.69
CA GLU A 9 6.75 -20.48 -14.66
C GLU A 9 6.23 -20.30 -16.09
N ILE A 10 4.96 -19.94 -16.23
CA ILE A 10 4.28 -19.72 -17.52
C ILE A 10 4.40 -18.29 -18.04
N LYS A 11 5.26 -17.45 -17.43
CA LYS A 11 5.36 -16.03 -17.81
C LYS A 11 5.79 -15.84 -19.27
N ASP A 12 6.55 -16.76 -19.85
CA ASP A 12 7.04 -16.64 -21.22
C ASP A 12 6.07 -17.19 -22.27
N GLU A 13 4.91 -17.73 -21.84
CA GLU A 13 3.87 -18.17 -22.76
C GLU A 13 3.26 -16.99 -23.54
N PRO A 14 2.99 -17.16 -24.85
CA PRO A 14 2.46 -16.10 -25.71
C PRO A 14 1.17 -15.46 -25.17
N GLU A 15 0.30 -16.25 -24.55
CA GLU A 15 -0.98 -15.80 -23.98
C GLU A 15 -0.79 -14.74 -22.88
N PHE A 16 0.33 -14.80 -22.15
CA PHE A 16 0.65 -13.85 -21.08
C PHE A 16 1.30 -12.56 -21.60
N GLN A 17 1.77 -12.51 -22.86
CA GLN A 17 2.25 -11.27 -23.46
C GLN A 17 1.12 -10.24 -23.58
N ASN A 18 -0.05 -10.65 -24.08
CA ASN A 18 -1.23 -9.79 -24.17
C ASN A 18 -1.69 -9.30 -22.80
N VAL A 19 -1.65 -10.16 -21.77
CA VAL A 19 -2.01 -9.79 -20.39
C VAL A 19 -1.07 -8.71 -19.86
N ARG A 20 0.26 -8.88 -20.04
CA ARG A 20 1.24 -7.86 -19.61
C ARG A 20 1.10 -6.57 -20.38
N GLU A 21 0.81 -6.62 -21.68
CA GLU A 21 0.59 -5.42 -22.49
C GLU A 21 -0.63 -4.63 -22.00
N ILE A 22 -1.74 -5.31 -21.73
CA ILE A 22 -2.92 -4.70 -21.12
C ILE A 22 -2.56 -4.07 -19.77
N MET A 23 -1.83 -4.80 -18.90
CA MET A 23 -1.42 -4.28 -17.59
C MET A 23 -0.47 -3.07 -17.68
N ARG A 24 0.42 -3.01 -18.68
CA ARG A 24 1.28 -1.85 -18.90
C ARG A 24 0.51 -0.61 -19.35
N ASN A 25 -0.55 -0.82 -20.12
CA ASN A 25 -1.32 0.26 -20.75
C ASN A 25 -2.57 0.66 -19.95
N ARG A 26 -2.91 -0.03 -18.87
CA ARG A 26 -4.12 0.19 -18.07
C ARG A 26 -3.76 0.44 -16.62
N TRP A 27 -4.54 1.32 -15.98
CA TRP A 27 -4.48 1.52 -14.54
C TRP A 27 -5.22 0.39 -13.82
N LEU A 28 -4.59 -0.16 -12.79
CA LEU A 28 -5.22 -1.07 -11.84
C LEU A 28 -5.77 -0.24 -10.68
N TRP A 29 -7.09 -0.23 -10.54
CA TRP A 29 -7.77 0.47 -9.46
C TRP A 29 -7.73 -0.37 -8.19
N ILE A 30 -7.31 0.25 -7.09
CA ILE A 30 -7.31 -0.35 -5.76
C ILE A 30 -8.19 0.52 -4.88
N PHE A 31 -9.27 -0.05 -4.36
CA PHE A 31 -10.26 0.68 -3.58
C PHE A 31 -9.86 0.76 -2.11
N ASN A 32 -8.83 1.55 -1.84
CA ASN A 32 -8.38 1.93 -0.50
C ASN A 32 -8.57 3.43 -0.29
N GLN A 33 -8.95 3.82 0.92
CA GLN A 33 -8.87 5.21 1.36
C GLN A 33 -7.59 5.42 2.14
N ASN A 34 -6.89 6.50 1.81
CA ASN A 34 -5.62 6.87 2.41
C ASN A 34 -5.80 8.18 3.16
N LEU A 35 -5.56 8.18 4.47
CA LEU A 35 -5.47 9.40 5.26
C LEU A 35 -4.02 9.57 5.72
N TRP A 36 -3.33 10.52 5.08
CA TRP A 36 -2.00 10.95 5.47
C TRP A 36 -2.09 11.95 6.63
N THR A 37 -1.25 11.76 7.63
CA THR A 37 -1.10 12.68 8.76
C THR A 37 0.37 12.89 9.07
N ASP A 38 0.64 13.84 9.93
CA ASP A 38 1.94 14.11 10.56
C ASP A 38 2.57 12.93 11.32
N LYS A 39 1.81 11.86 11.57
CA LYS A 39 2.25 10.65 12.27
C LYS A 39 2.36 9.43 11.35
N GLY A 40 1.95 9.56 10.10
CA GLY A 40 1.98 8.47 9.13
C GLY A 40 0.69 8.32 8.33
N LEU A 41 0.46 7.09 7.85
CA LEU A 41 -0.59 6.79 6.89
C LEU A 41 -1.60 5.81 7.50
N TYR A 42 -2.87 6.20 7.49
CA TYR A 42 -3.97 5.27 7.66
C TYR A 42 -4.45 4.76 6.29
N VAL A 43 -4.57 3.45 6.18
CA VAL A 43 -5.18 2.78 5.03
C VAL A 43 -6.47 2.11 5.49
N ILE A 44 -7.56 2.41 4.80
CA ILE A 44 -8.86 1.79 5.02
C ILE A 44 -9.25 1.02 3.77
N GLU A 45 -9.51 -0.27 3.92
CA GLU A 45 -10.03 -1.09 2.84
C GLU A 45 -11.51 -0.79 2.60
N ASP A 46 -11.82 -0.31 1.39
CA ASP A 46 -13.16 0.15 1.02
C ASP A 46 -13.69 -0.59 -0.21
N GLN A 47 -13.92 -1.89 -0.05
CA GLN A 47 -14.45 -2.75 -1.10
C GLN A 47 -15.82 -2.30 -1.66
N LYS A 48 -16.55 -1.43 -0.94
CA LYS A 48 -17.87 -0.93 -1.35
C LYS A 48 -17.81 0.48 -1.93
N ILE A 49 -16.62 1.09 -2.05
CA ILE A 49 -16.40 2.43 -2.59
C ILE A 49 -17.29 3.47 -1.87
N LYS A 50 -17.47 3.30 -0.56
CA LYS A 50 -18.27 4.21 0.28
C LYS A 50 -17.51 5.47 0.67
N GLY A 51 -16.22 5.56 0.38
CA GLY A 51 -15.27 6.53 0.93
C GLY A 51 -15.53 7.98 0.65
N LEU A 52 -16.35 8.27 -0.36
CA LEU A 52 -16.78 9.63 -0.63
C LEU A 52 -17.85 10.12 0.36
N SER A 53 -18.45 9.24 1.15
CA SER A 53 -19.60 9.55 2.01
C SER A 53 -19.30 9.56 3.52
N GLU A 54 -18.21 8.95 3.97
CA GLU A 54 -17.87 8.88 5.40
C GLU A 54 -16.67 9.77 5.72
N LYS A 55 -16.87 10.75 6.61
CA LYS A 55 -15.77 11.58 7.13
C LYS A 55 -14.83 10.71 7.98
N LEU A 56 -13.60 10.54 7.50
CA LEU A 56 -12.53 9.92 8.28
C LEU A 56 -12.05 10.90 9.36
N THR A 57 -12.01 10.43 10.61
CA THR A 57 -11.39 11.18 11.71
C THR A 57 -10.35 10.29 12.39
N ILE A 58 -9.22 10.89 12.75
CA ILE A 58 -8.10 10.18 13.41
C ILE A 58 -8.59 9.47 14.68
N SER A 59 -9.41 10.15 15.50
CA SER A 59 -9.96 9.55 16.73
C SER A 59 -10.77 8.28 16.46
N ASN A 60 -11.62 8.26 15.42
CA ASN A 60 -12.39 7.07 15.05
C ASN A 60 -11.50 5.94 14.53
N LEU A 61 -10.47 6.28 13.75
CA LEU A 61 -9.51 5.30 13.21
C LEU A 61 -8.67 4.67 14.33
N GLU A 62 -8.15 5.48 15.25
CA GLU A 62 -7.41 5.01 16.42
C GLU A 62 -8.27 4.12 17.33
N LYS A 63 -9.54 4.47 17.55
CA LYS A 63 -10.47 3.62 18.30
C LYS A 63 -10.68 2.25 17.65
N LYS A 64 -10.70 2.18 16.31
CA LYS A 64 -10.78 0.90 15.59
C LYS A 64 -9.46 0.12 15.63
N LEU A 65 -8.32 0.82 15.70
CA LEU A 65 -7.00 0.21 15.83
C LEU A 65 -6.67 -0.23 17.27
N SER A 66 -7.31 0.33 18.30
CA SER A 66 -6.95 0.07 19.71
C SER A 66 -7.14 -1.39 20.15
N GLY A 67 -8.01 -2.15 19.48
CA GLY A 67 -8.17 -3.60 19.68
C GLY A 67 -7.40 -4.46 18.67
N GLY A 68 -6.57 -3.82 17.85
CA GLY A 68 -5.77 -4.43 16.81
C GLY A 68 -4.42 -4.95 17.29
N THR A 69 -3.59 -5.37 16.34
CA THR A 69 -2.23 -5.89 16.61
C THR A 69 -1.23 -5.26 15.65
N LYS A 70 0.05 -5.51 15.89
CA LYS A 70 1.15 -5.15 14.98
C LYS A 70 1.41 -6.33 14.03
N ILE A 71 1.53 -6.07 12.72
CA ILE A 71 1.88 -7.11 11.75
C ILE A 71 3.30 -7.59 12.07
N LYS A 72 3.47 -8.91 12.22
CA LYS A 72 4.72 -9.52 12.70
C LYS A 72 5.93 -9.12 11.83
N GLY A 73 6.91 -8.46 12.47
CA GLY A 73 8.17 -8.05 11.84
C GLY A 73 8.08 -6.78 11.00
N THR A 74 7.09 -5.91 11.26
CA THR A 74 6.85 -4.64 10.54
C THR A 74 6.46 -3.56 11.55
N ASN A 75 6.40 -2.28 11.20
CA ASN A 75 5.87 -1.24 12.10
C ASN A 75 4.37 -0.97 11.95
N VAL A 76 3.71 -1.69 11.04
CA VAL A 76 2.29 -1.50 10.72
C VAL A 76 1.36 -2.08 11.78
N ARG A 77 0.43 -1.25 12.27
CA ARG A 77 -0.71 -1.68 13.09
C ARG A 77 -1.88 -2.06 12.20
N ILE A 78 -2.67 -3.06 12.59
CA ILE A 78 -3.85 -3.55 11.88
C ILE A 78 -5.00 -3.76 12.85
N SER A 79 -6.21 -3.34 12.47
CA SER A 79 -7.42 -3.55 13.29
C SER A 79 -7.78 -5.02 13.38
N LYS A 80 -8.60 -5.39 14.37
CA LYS A 80 -9.05 -6.78 14.59
C LYS A 80 -9.73 -7.39 13.36
N GLU A 81 -10.47 -6.57 12.62
CA GLU A 81 -11.19 -6.95 11.40
C GLU A 81 -10.29 -6.95 10.15
N GLY A 82 -9.04 -6.52 10.27
CA GLY A 82 -8.08 -6.47 9.17
C GLY A 82 -8.26 -5.29 8.20
N LYS A 83 -9.29 -4.46 8.38
CA LYS A 83 -9.72 -3.45 7.38
C LYS A 83 -9.06 -2.09 7.52
N ILE A 84 -8.52 -1.78 8.69
CA ILE A 84 -7.83 -0.51 8.94
C ILE A 84 -6.41 -0.83 9.33
N ARG A 85 -5.48 -0.15 8.68
CA ARG A 85 -4.04 -0.34 8.86
C ARG A 85 -3.40 1.03 9.06
N PHE A 86 -2.34 1.08 9.84
CA PHE A 86 -1.59 2.30 10.10
C PHE A 86 -0.09 2.05 9.98
N ALA A 87 0.55 2.78 9.07
CA ALA A 87 2.00 2.83 8.91
C ALA A 87 2.54 4.11 9.55
N PRO A 88 3.34 4.01 10.63
CA PRO A 88 3.91 5.19 11.28
C PRO A 88 5.05 5.79 10.44
N ASN A 89 5.16 7.11 10.37
CA ASN A 89 6.21 7.81 9.60
C ASN A 89 7.54 7.97 10.34
N ASP A 90 7.60 7.66 11.63
CA ASP A 90 8.83 7.66 12.44
C ASP A 90 9.62 6.34 12.34
N SER A 91 9.29 5.52 11.33
CA SER A 91 9.88 4.22 11.06
C SER A 91 10.92 4.30 9.95
N ASP A 92 12.08 3.65 10.12
CA ASP A 92 13.12 3.53 9.08
C ASP A 92 12.63 2.82 7.81
N THR A 93 11.49 2.12 7.90
CA THR A 93 10.85 1.42 6.78
C THR A 93 9.68 2.19 6.17
N TYR A 94 9.38 3.41 6.64
CA TYR A 94 8.44 4.33 6.00
C TYR A 94 9.16 5.15 4.94
N LEU A 95 9.23 4.63 3.72
CA LEU A 95 10.05 5.22 2.67
C LEU A 95 9.22 5.70 1.48
N LEU A 96 9.44 6.95 1.09
CA LEU A 96 8.93 7.55 -0.14
C LEU A 96 10.05 7.68 -1.17
N GLY A 97 9.67 7.91 -2.42
CA GLY A 97 10.62 8.11 -3.52
C GLY A 97 11.08 6.81 -4.16
N GLU A 98 12.29 6.84 -4.73
CA GLU A 98 12.88 5.68 -5.41
C GLU A 98 13.24 4.58 -4.41
N GLN A 99 12.92 3.33 -4.76
CA GLN A 99 13.06 2.15 -3.91
C GLN A 99 13.58 0.96 -4.71
N THR A 100 14.57 0.27 -4.16
CA THR A 100 14.98 -1.05 -4.67
C THR A 100 13.91 -2.10 -4.40
N ALA A 101 13.99 -3.22 -5.14
CA ALA A 101 13.08 -4.34 -4.93
C ALA A 101 13.02 -4.82 -3.47
N ASP A 102 14.14 -4.87 -2.76
CA ASP A 102 14.18 -5.31 -1.36
C ASP A 102 13.59 -4.28 -0.40
N GLN A 103 13.78 -2.99 -0.67
CA GLN A 103 13.14 -1.93 0.11
C GLN A 103 11.61 -2.00 0.00
N LEU A 104 11.07 -2.28 -1.18
CA LEU A 104 9.61 -2.43 -1.37
C LEU A 104 9.01 -3.53 -0.48
N LYS A 105 9.72 -4.66 -0.30
CA LYS A 105 9.23 -5.80 0.48
C LYS A 105 8.99 -5.46 1.95
N ILE A 106 9.79 -4.55 2.48
CA ILE A 106 9.76 -4.15 3.89
C ILE A 106 9.13 -2.78 4.11
N ASN A 107 8.71 -2.08 3.06
CA ASN A 107 8.19 -0.72 3.14
C ASN A 107 6.83 -0.69 3.86
N ASP A 108 6.75 0.02 5.00
CA ASP A 108 5.54 0.04 5.84
C ASP A 108 4.33 0.64 5.12
N ILE A 109 4.52 1.57 4.18
CA ILE A 109 3.43 2.13 3.36
C ILE A 109 2.82 1.01 2.50
N LEU A 110 3.65 0.22 1.83
CA LEU A 110 3.19 -0.88 0.98
C LEU A 110 2.60 -2.01 1.80
N ILE A 111 3.16 -2.29 2.98
CA ILE A 111 2.61 -3.28 3.92
C ILE A 111 1.24 -2.83 4.43
N ALA A 112 1.04 -1.54 4.73
CA ALA A 112 -0.28 -1.03 5.12
C ALA A 112 -1.29 -1.08 3.95
N GLN A 113 -0.84 -0.93 2.71
CA GLN A 113 -1.70 -1.02 1.53
C GLN A 113 -2.10 -2.46 1.18
N TYR A 114 -1.13 -3.38 1.19
CA TYR A 114 -1.24 -4.70 0.55
C TYR A 114 -0.96 -5.87 1.48
N LEU A 115 -0.76 -5.60 2.78
CA LEU A 115 -0.22 -6.56 3.75
C LEU A 115 1.21 -6.99 3.40
N LYS A 116 1.84 -7.70 4.33
CA LYS A 116 3.23 -8.13 4.20
C LYS A 116 3.47 -8.97 2.94
N GLU A 117 2.64 -9.97 2.70
CA GLU A 117 2.73 -10.83 1.52
C GLU A 117 2.58 -10.04 0.20
N GLY A 118 1.70 -9.03 0.19
CA GLY A 118 1.51 -8.18 -0.99
C GLY A 118 2.73 -7.31 -1.28
N ALA A 119 3.33 -6.72 -0.24
CA ALA A 119 4.57 -5.96 -0.37
C ALA A 119 5.74 -6.84 -0.84
N GLU A 120 5.87 -8.06 -0.29
CA GLU A 120 6.89 -9.04 -0.70
C GLU A 120 6.76 -9.37 -2.20
N LYS A 121 5.54 -9.68 -2.65
CA LYS A 121 5.24 -9.96 -4.07
C LYS A 121 5.50 -8.77 -4.97
N LEU A 122 5.23 -7.53 -4.53
CA LEU A 122 5.56 -6.33 -5.29
C LEU A 122 7.07 -6.17 -5.44
N GLY A 123 7.85 -6.44 -4.41
CA GLY A 123 9.31 -6.47 -4.49
C GLY A 123 9.82 -7.51 -5.48
N GLU A 124 9.26 -8.72 -5.47
CA GLU A 124 9.62 -9.76 -6.45
C GLU A 124 9.32 -9.36 -7.89
N ILE A 125 8.17 -8.71 -8.13
CA ILE A 125 7.82 -8.18 -9.46
C ILE A 125 8.82 -7.08 -9.84
N ALA A 126 9.10 -6.12 -8.95
CA ALA A 126 9.99 -5.01 -9.20
C ALA A 126 11.41 -5.47 -9.57
N ALA A 127 11.90 -6.56 -8.97
CA ALA A 127 13.19 -7.16 -9.30
C ALA A 127 13.31 -7.63 -10.76
N GLN A 128 12.20 -7.82 -11.48
CA GLN A 128 12.19 -8.16 -12.91
C GLN A 128 12.46 -6.93 -13.82
N PHE A 129 12.47 -5.72 -13.28
CA PHE A 129 12.62 -4.48 -14.03
C PHE A 129 13.98 -3.84 -13.77
N LYS A 130 14.51 -3.17 -14.81
CA LYS A 130 15.83 -2.49 -14.72
C LYS A 130 15.79 -1.26 -13.82
N ASN A 131 14.65 -0.57 -13.78
CA ASN A 131 14.50 0.67 -13.03
C ASN A 131 13.89 0.37 -11.66
N ASN A 132 14.36 1.11 -10.66
CA ASN A 132 13.75 1.08 -9.34
C ASN A 132 12.31 1.60 -9.38
N SER A 133 11.49 1.11 -8.45
CA SER A 133 10.11 1.58 -8.30
C SER A 133 10.08 2.89 -7.53
N PHE A 134 9.01 3.65 -7.70
CA PHE A 134 8.81 4.91 -6.99
C PHE A 134 7.55 4.82 -6.11
N VAL A 135 7.67 5.09 -4.82
CA VAL A 135 6.55 5.17 -3.87
C VAL A 135 6.18 6.63 -3.67
N TYR A 136 4.95 6.97 -4.08
CA TYR A 136 4.39 8.30 -3.89
C TYR A 136 3.67 8.42 -2.55
N GLY A 137 3.73 9.59 -1.94
CA GLY A 137 3.07 9.89 -0.68
C GLY A 137 3.02 11.39 -0.41
N LEU A 138 2.45 11.74 0.73
CA LEU A 138 2.39 13.13 1.20
C LEU A 138 3.24 13.26 2.47
N ASP A 139 4.15 14.22 2.47
CA ASP A 139 4.82 14.65 3.68
C ASP A 139 3.98 15.75 4.33
N ILE A 140 3.44 15.46 5.52
CA ILE A 140 2.48 16.30 6.23
C ILE A 140 3.15 16.83 7.48
N SER A 141 3.30 18.15 7.57
CA SER A 141 3.83 18.78 8.79
C SER A 141 2.77 18.78 9.90
N GLU A 142 3.22 18.82 11.15
CA GLU A 142 2.33 18.93 12.31
C GLU A 142 1.34 20.10 12.15
N GLY A 143 0.05 19.83 12.39
CA GLY A 143 -1.02 20.81 12.24
C GLY A 143 -1.57 20.98 10.81
N GLN A 144 -0.99 20.32 9.80
CA GLN A 144 -1.57 20.26 8.46
C GLN A 144 -2.61 19.14 8.36
N ASN A 145 -3.78 19.46 7.79
CA ASN A 145 -4.78 18.48 7.39
C ASN A 145 -4.85 18.48 5.86
N PRO A 146 -4.11 17.60 5.16
CA PRO A 146 -4.23 17.51 3.72
C PRO A 146 -5.67 17.18 3.34
N GLU A 147 -6.15 17.76 2.24
CA GLU A 147 -7.44 17.38 1.68
C GLU A 147 -7.46 15.86 1.42
N LEU A 148 -8.50 15.19 1.93
CA LEU A 148 -8.79 13.80 1.60
C LEU A 148 -9.06 13.70 0.09
N ARG A 149 -8.07 13.26 -0.69
CA ARG A 149 -8.25 12.92 -2.10
C ARG A 149 -8.37 11.40 -2.22
N VAL A 150 -9.47 10.96 -2.84
CA VAL A 150 -9.74 9.55 -3.11
C VAL A 150 -8.95 9.15 -4.35
N SER A 151 -8.18 8.05 -4.26
CA SER A 151 -7.47 7.43 -5.39
C SER A 151 -8.23 6.20 -5.88
#